data_AF-A0AAU8DT03-F1
#
_entry.id   AF-A0AAU8DT03-F1
#
_cell.length_a   1.000
_cell.length_b   1.000
_cell.length_c   1.000
_cell.angle_alpha   90.00
_cell.angle_beta   90.00
_cell.angle_gamma   90.00
#
_symmetry.space_group_name_H-M   'P 1'
#
loop_
_entity.id
_entity.type
_entity.pdbx_description
1 polymer ?
#
loop_
_entity_poly.entity_id
_entity_poly.type
_entity_poly.pdbx_seq_one_letter_code
_entity_poly.pdbx_strand_id
1 'polypeptide(L)'
;MSTRWYLPDCYLPELSTVHASHGSLCVLNDADAEAVLIIEVYFADRESAASSPIRIGPRSCHHLRSADPAQFGGLQIPVGVPYGIVVRSDDEIHLQYSRLDTTAPAYALMTAIPVPRQ
;
A
#
# COMPACT_ATOMS: atom_id res chain seq x y z
N MET A 1 12.26 -5.60 16.83
CA MET A 1 11.14 -4.67 17.16
C MET A 1 10.39 -4.43 15.86
N SER A 2 9.05 -4.37 15.85
CA SER A 2 8.30 -4.23 14.60
C SER A 2 8.19 -2.75 14.22
N THR A 3 8.89 -2.33 13.18
CA THR A 3 8.82 -0.96 12.64
C THR A 3 7.48 -0.73 11.97
N ARG A 4 6.91 0.48 12.14
CA ARG A 4 5.59 0.84 11.59
C ARG A 4 5.64 2.08 10.71
N TRP A 5 4.86 2.06 9.64
CA TRP A 5 4.66 3.21 8.75
C TRP A 5 3.17 3.49 8.60
N TYR A 6 2.83 4.77 8.39
CA TYR A 6 1.46 5.25 8.40
C TYR A 6 1.20 6.06 7.13
N LEU A 7 0.15 5.69 6.41
CA LEU A 7 -0.30 6.36 5.19
C LEU A 7 -1.78 6.72 5.34
N PRO A 8 -2.10 7.97 5.72
CA PRO A 8 -3.47 8.35 6.06
C PRO A 8 -4.37 8.62 4.85
N ASP A 9 -3.82 8.91 3.66
CA ASP A 9 -4.58 9.21 2.45
C ASP A 9 -4.41 8.11 1.41
N CYS A 10 -5.31 7.12 1.47
CA CYS A 10 -5.45 6.08 0.45
C CYS A 10 -6.89 6.05 -0.06
N TYR A 11 -7.03 5.78 -1.36
CA TYR A 11 -8.30 5.78 -2.07
C TYR A 11 -8.11 5.08 -3.42
N LEU A 12 -9.08 4.27 -3.80
CA LEU A 12 -9.18 3.66 -5.13
C LEU A 12 -10.36 4.32 -5.85
N PRO A 13 -10.12 5.12 -6.91
CA PRO A 13 -11.21 5.72 -7.65
C PRO A 13 -12.15 4.67 -8.28
N GLU A 14 -13.46 4.92 -8.23
CA GLU A 14 -14.47 4.06 -8.87
C GLU A 14 -14.42 4.11 -10.40
N LEU A 15 -14.01 5.25 -10.94
CA LEU A 15 -13.94 5.50 -12.37
C LEU A 15 -12.50 5.47 -12.86
N SER A 16 -12.32 5.11 -14.13
CA SER A 16 -11.05 5.10 -14.82
C SER A 16 -11.27 5.36 -16.31
N THR A 17 -10.24 5.82 -16.99
CA THR A 17 -10.21 5.87 -18.47
C THR A 17 -9.54 4.60 -19.02
N VAL A 18 -8.79 4.69 -20.12
CA VAL A 18 -8.10 3.54 -20.75
C VAL A 18 -7.07 2.90 -19.83
N HIS A 19 -6.47 3.69 -18.92
CA HIS A 19 -5.60 3.16 -17.86
C HIS A 19 -6.34 3.14 -16.54
N ALA A 20 -6.34 1.99 -15.86
CA ALA A 20 -6.98 1.85 -14.56
C ALA A 20 -6.30 2.74 -13.52
N SER A 21 -7.09 3.56 -12.82
CA SER A 21 -6.69 4.24 -11.60
C SER A 21 -6.22 3.21 -10.58
N HIS A 22 -5.14 3.50 -9.86
CA HIS A 22 -4.60 2.56 -8.88
C HIS A 22 -3.75 3.24 -7.82
N GLY A 23 -3.78 2.67 -6.62
CA GLY A 23 -2.78 2.88 -5.58
C GLY A 23 -1.66 1.83 -5.69
N SER A 24 -0.44 2.26 -5.37
CA SER A 24 0.74 1.39 -5.33
C SER A 24 1.51 1.64 -4.04
N LEU A 25 1.61 0.63 -3.18
CA LEU A 25 2.55 0.60 -2.07
C LEU A 25 3.87 0.02 -2.59
N CYS A 26 4.83 0.91 -2.84
CA CYS A 26 6.17 0.54 -3.27
C CYS A 26 6.99 0.18 -2.03
N VAL A 27 7.65 -0.97 -2.08
CA VAL A 27 8.46 -1.53 -1.00
C VAL A 27 9.85 -1.83 -1.55
N LEU A 28 10.88 -1.27 -0.92
CA LEU A 28 12.28 -1.60 -1.18
C LEU A 28 12.84 -2.31 0.06
N ASN A 29 13.36 -3.51 -0.14
CA ASN A 29 14.15 -4.24 0.83
C ASN A 29 15.60 -4.24 0.34
N ASP A 30 16.46 -3.43 0.96
CA ASP A 30 17.88 -3.34 0.64
C ASP A 30 18.74 -4.30 1.49
N ALA A 31 18.13 -5.03 2.41
CA ALA A 31 18.80 -6.01 3.26
C ALA A 31 19.13 -7.32 2.52
N ASP A 32 20.02 -8.09 3.15
CA ASP A 32 20.40 -9.44 2.75
C ASP A 32 19.40 -10.53 3.18
N ALA A 33 18.38 -10.16 3.95
CA ALA A 33 17.35 -11.06 4.46
C ALA A 33 15.98 -10.79 3.82
N GLU A 34 15.10 -11.79 3.86
CA GLU A 34 13.69 -11.61 3.52
C GLU A 34 12.99 -10.83 4.65
N ALA A 35 12.21 -9.81 4.28
CA ALA A 35 11.35 -9.08 5.20
C ALA A 35 9.91 -9.59 5.10
N VAL A 36 9.23 -9.75 6.22
CA VAL A 36 7.81 -10.07 6.30
C VAL A 36 7.06 -8.83 6.77
N LEU A 37 6.05 -8.43 6.00
CA LEU A 37 5.18 -7.30 6.35
C LEU A 37 3.71 -7.71 6.47
N ILE A 38 3.01 -6.98 7.33
CA ILE A 38 1.56 -7.01 7.51
C ILE A 38 1.01 -5.63 7.18
N ILE A 39 0.02 -5.59 6.30
CA ILE A 39 -0.72 -4.39 5.96
C ILE A 39 -2.02 -4.40 6.76
N GLU A 40 -2.32 -3.30 7.44
CA GLU A 40 -3.60 -3.08 8.10
C GLU A 40 -4.29 -1.86 7.48
N VAL A 41 -5.56 -2.02 7.10
CA VAL A 41 -6.36 -0.95 6.49
C VAL A 41 -7.44 -0.47 7.46
N TYR A 42 -7.57 0.85 7.57
CA TYR A 42 -8.49 1.52 8.47
C TYR A 42 -9.53 2.28 7.65
N PHE A 43 -10.78 2.16 8.05
CA PHE A 43 -11.92 2.80 7.41
C PHE A 43 -12.62 3.73 8.41
N ALA A 44 -13.39 4.69 7.91
CA ALA A 44 -14.13 5.61 8.77
C ALA A 44 -15.40 4.99 9.39
N ASP A 45 -15.92 3.92 8.79
CA ASP A 45 -17.28 3.40 9.05
C ASP A 45 -17.30 1.93 9.53
N ARG A 46 -16.15 1.28 9.69
CA ARG A 46 -16.03 -0.12 10.09
C ARG A 46 -14.67 -0.43 10.72
N GLU A 47 -14.56 -1.60 11.34
CA GLU A 47 -13.32 -2.13 11.91
C GLU A 47 -12.19 -2.26 10.87
N SER A 48 -10.94 -2.19 11.34
CA SER A 48 -9.78 -2.41 10.48
C SER A 48 -9.71 -3.85 9.99
N ALA A 49 -9.01 -4.06 8.87
CA ALA A 49 -8.72 -5.38 8.33
C ALA A 49 -7.21 -5.54 8.11
N ALA A 50 -6.68 -6.71 8.47
CA ALA A 50 -5.27 -7.04 8.31
C ALA A 50 -5.04 -8.04 7.18
N SER A 51 -3.93 -7.89 6.47
CA SER A 51 -3.49 -8.81 5.44
C SER A 51 -2.92 -10.10 6.04
N SER A 52 -2.88 -11.15 5.22
CA SER A 52 -1.93 -12.24 5.41
C SER A 52 -0.49 -11.72 5.33
N PRO A 53 0.50 -12.44 5.89
CA PRO A 53 1.92 -12.09 5.74
C PRO A 53 2.34 -11.97 4.28
N ILE A 54 2.96 -10.85 3.94
CA ILE A 54 3.54 -10.58 2.61
C ILE A 54 5.06 -10.66 2.76
N ARG A 55 5.69 -11.49 1.94
CA ARG A 55 7.14 -11.71 1.93
C ARG A 55 7.80 -10.88 0.85
N ILE A 56 8.82 -10.10 1.22
CA ILE A 56 9.61 -9.27 0.34
C ILE A 56 11.04 -9.80 0.36
N GLY A 57 11.48 -10.36 -0.77
CA GLY A 57 12.79 -10.99 -0.88
C GLY A 57 13.95 -10.02 -0.60
N PRO A 58 15.15 -10.54 -0.31
CA PRO A 58 16.33 -9.69 -0.10
C PRO A 58 16.70 -8.92 -1.38
N ARG A 59 17.28 -7.73 -1.22
CA ARG A 59 17.75 -6.86 -2.32
C ARG A 59 16.74 -6.70 -3.46
N SER A 60 15.50 -6.40 -3.13
CA SER A 60 14.38 -6.38 -4.08
C SER A 60 13.50 -5.14 -3.95
N CYS A 61 12.78 -4.82 -5.02
CA CYS A 61 11.81 -3.73 -5.07
C CYS A 61 10.48 -4.24 -5.64
N HIS A 62 9.40 -4.02 -4.89
CA HIS A 62 8.06 -4.52 -5.20
C HIS A 62 7.06 -3.37 -5.21
N HIS A 63 6.18 -3.34 -6.22
CA HIS A 63 5.12 -2.35 -6.35
C HIS A 63 3.77 -3.03 -6.14
N LEU A 64 3.31 -3.08 -4.89
CA LEU A 64 2.08 -3.79 -4.50
C LEU A 64 0.86 -2.95 -4.86
N ARG A 65 0.02 -3.47 -5.75
CA ARG A 65 -1.22 -2.80 -6.18
C ARG A 65 -2.31 -2.99 -5.14
N SER A 66 -2.84 -1.91 -4.58
CA SER A 66 -3.91 -1.99 -3.57
C SER A 66 -5.23 -2.52 -4.13
N ALA A 67 -5.41 -2.51 -5.46
CA ALA A 67 -6.55 -3.08 -6.15
C ALA A 67 -6.41 -4.57 -6.47
N ASP A 68 -5.24 -5.18 -6.22
CA ASP A 68 -4.98 -6.60 -6.43
C ASP A 68 -4.89 -7.32 -5.07
N PRO A 69 -5.94 -8.04 -4.64
CA PRO A 69 -5.94 -8.75 -3.36
C PRO A 69 -4.81 -9.77 -3.24
N ALA A 70 -4.34 -10.36 -4.34
CA ALA A 70 -3.24 -11.33 -4.27
C ALA A 70 -1.92 -10.65 -3.86
N GLN A 71 -1.70 -9.40 -4.27
CA GLN A 71 -0.54 -8.60 -3.89
C GLN A 71 -0.70 -7.94 -2.51
N PHE A 72 -1.94 -7.69 -2.09
CA PHE A 72 -2.27 -7.04 -0.82
C PHE A 72 -2.60 -8.05 0.30
N GLY A 73 -2.05 -9.27 0.20
CA GLY A 73 -2.16 -10.31 1.23
C GLY A 73 -3.61 -10.74 1.52
N GLY A 74 -4.45 -10.76 0.49
CA GLY A 74 -5.86 -11.15 0.56
C GLY A 74 -6.83 -10.02 0.92
N LEU A 75 -6.34 -8.82 1.22
CA LEU A 75 -7.21 -7.67 1.50
C LEU A 75 -7.98 -7.25 0.25
N GLN A 76 -9.30 -7.17 0.38
CA GLN A 76 -10.18 -6.61 -0.64
C GLN A 76 -10.45 -5.14 -0.32
N ILE A 77 -9.84 -4.24 -1.08
CA ILE A 77 -10.03 -2.80 -0.89
C ILE A 77 -11.22 -2.33 -1.73
N PRO A 78 -12.26 -1.75 -1.11
CA PRO A 78 -13.39 -1.20 -1.86
C PRO A 78 -12.96 0.03 -2.67
N VAL A 79 -13.49 0.14 -3.89
CA VAL A 79 -13.42 1.38 -4.67
C VAL A 79 -14.35 2.43 -4.08
N GLY A 80 -14.04 3.71 -4.29
CA GLY A 80 -14.90 4.81 -3.84
C GLY A 80 -14.87 5.10 -2.34
N VAL A 81 -14.05 4.37 -1.58
CA VAL A 81 -13.99 4.48 -0.13
C VAL A 81 -12.61 4.99 0.30
N PRO A 82 -12.52 6.10 1.04
CA PRO A 82 -11.28 6.54 1.68
C PRO A 82 -10.83 5.56 2.76
N TYR A 83 -9.53 5.30 2.83
CA TYR A 83 -8.93 4.44 3.84
C TYR A 83 -7.52 4.91 4.23
N GLY A 84 -7.09 4.52 5.42
CA GLY A 84 -5.70 4.64 5.86
C GLY A 84 -4.99 3.28 5.83
N ILE A 85 -3.67 3.28 5.72
CA ILE A 85 -2.84 2.08 5.79
C ILE A 85 -1.83 2.23 6.93
N VAL A 86 -1.69 1.17 7.73
CA VAL A 86 -0.52 0.92 8.58
C VAL A 86 0.24 -0.27 8.03
N VAL A 87 1.54 -0.11 7.78
CA VAL A 87 2.43 -1.22 7.42
C VAL A 87 3.29 -1.54 8.62
N ARG A 88 3.36 -2.81 8.99
CA ARG A 88 4.26 -3.34 10.01
C ARG A 88 5.23 -4.30 9.35
N SER A 89 6.52 -4.20 9.65
CA SER A 89 7.51 -5.20 9.21
C SER A 89 8.31 -5.73 10.40
N ASP A 90 8.86 -6.93 10.24
CA ASP A 90 9.81 -7.54 11.15
C ASP A 90 11.26 -7.09 10.93
N ASP A 91 11.56 -6.48 9.78
CA ASP A 91 12.85 -5.91 9.40
C ASP A 91 12.72 -4.45 8.93
N GLU A 92 13.85 -3.76 8.73
CA GLU A 92 13.87 -2.44 8.11
C GLU A 92 13.60 -2.55 6.60
N ILE A 93 12.64 -1.76 6.12
CA ILE A 93 12.26 -1.63 4.72
C ILE A 93 11.99 -0.16 4.40
N HIS A 94 12.05 0.19 3.12
CA HIS A 94 11.66 1.53 2.66
C HIS A 94 10.33 1.48 1.94
N LEU A 95 9.49 2.48 2.20
CA LEU A 95 8.15 2.56 1.65
C LEU A 95 7.94 3.88 0.89
N GLN A 96 7.15 3.79 -0.16
CA GLN A 96 6.55 4.94 -0.85
C GLN A 96 5.13 4.53 -1.26
N TYR A 97 4.19 5.45 -1.19
CA TYR A 97 2.87 5.25 -1.79
C TYR A 97 2.63 6.23 -2.91
N SER A 98 2.07 5.73 -4.00
CA SER A 98 1.74 6.52 -5.17
C SER A 98 0.32 6.18 -5.62
N ARG A 99 -0.41 7.20 -6.10
CA ARG A 99 -1.71 7.03 -6.75
C ARG A 99 -1.65 7.61 -8.15
N LEU A 100 -2.10 6.81 -9.11
CA LEU A 100 -2.51 7.29 -10.42
C LEU A 100 -4.03 7.44 -10.42
N ASP A 101 -4.50 8.64 -10.71
CA ASP A 101 -5.91 8.93 -10.92
C ASP A 101 -6.14 9.29 -12.39
N THR A 102 -6.99 8.51 -13.04
CA THR A 102 -7.35 8.67 -14.46
C THR A 102 -8.83 8.97 -14.65
N THR A 103 -9.52 9.43 -13.61
CA THR A 103 -10.98 9.74 -13.63
C THR A 103 -11.34 10.88 -14.60
N ALA A 104 -10.37 11.72 -14.97
CA ALA A 104 -10.50 12.78 -15.95
C ALA A 104 -9.56 12.57 -17.15
N PRO A 105 -9.76 13.27 -18.30
CA PRO A 105 -8.90 13.15 -19.47
C PRO A 105 -7.43 13.49 -19.21
N ALA A 106 -7.16 14.38 -18.23
CA ALA A 106 -5.82 14.64 -17.74
C ALA A 106 -5.51 13.68 -16.57
N TYR A 107 -4.42 12.94 -16.67
CA TYR A 107 -3.97 12.06 -15.60
C TYR A 107 -3.36 12.86 -14.46
N ALA A 108 -3.70 12.49 -13.23
CA ALA A 108 -3.09 13.04 -12.02
C ALA A 108 -2.27 11.97 -11.31
N LEU A 109 -1.14 12.40 -10.75
CA LEU A 109 -0.25 11.58 -9.94
C LEU A 109 0.01 12.28 -8.62
N MET A 110 0.04 11.50 -7.54
CA MET A 110 0.54 11.94 -6.24
C MET A 110 1.40 10.85 -5.62
N THR A 111 2.35 11.25 -4.78
CA THR A 111 3.19 10.31 -4.03
C THR A 111 3.60 10.88 -2.67
N ALA A 112 3.83 10.00 -1.71
CA ALA A 112 4.36 10.34 -0.39
C ALA A 112 5.27 9.22 0.14
N ILE A 113 6.28 9.62 0.91
CA ILE A 113 7.17 8.71 1.64
C ILE A 113 6.76 8.75 3.11
N PRO A 114 6.22 7.65 3.68
CA PRO A 114 5.95 7.61 5.12
C PRO A 114 7.25 7.52 5.91
N VAL A 115 7.30 8.19 7.06
CA VAL A 115 8.41 8.10 8.01
C VAL A 115 8.11 6.98 9.02
N PRO A 116 9.07 6.08 9.32
CA PRO A 116 8.86 5.02 10.30
C PRO A 116 8.62 5.59 11.71
N ARG A 117 7.80 4.89 12.50
CA ARG A 117 7.70 5.05 13.96
C ARG A 117 7.99 3.72 14.63
N GLN A 118 8.70 3.80 15.76
CA GLN A 118 8.99 2.68 16.66
C GLN A 118 7.85 2.49 17.67
#